data_AF-A0A5D2UDN4-F1
#
_entry.id   AF-A0A5D2UDN4-F1
#
_cell.length_a   1.000
_cell.length_b   1.000
_cell.length_c   1.000
_cell.angle_alpha   90.00
_cell.angle_beta   90.00
_cell.angle_gamma   90.00
#
_symmetry.space_group_name_H-M   'P 1'
#
loop_
_entity.id
_entity.type
_entity.pdbx_description
1 polymer ?
#
loop_
_entity_poly.entity_id
_entity_poly.type
_entity_poly.pdbx_seq_one_letter_code
_entity_poly.pdbx_strand_id
1 'polypeptide(L)'
;EYVSPRCLLESPFIWGDADKYRFLINLAYLLKREVFKLESFNDTLTTFASTNLGGWVHALYNKQVLYKVYYHSQKSYDFSRAAAVVRFCSNIFWHYNTYAIECGKEKIVKKFSEALPNLFIDLFDACINHARNLEDLYQPEMHEAMKQVFRKPLTSEYRD
;
A
#
# COMPACT_ATOMS: atom_id res chain seq x y z
N GLU A 1 -13.00 -11.23 -18.03
CA GLU A 1 -14.09 -11.09 -17.06
C GLU A 1 -14.39 -9.62 -16.83
N TYR A 2 -15.67 -9.24 -16.78
CA TYR A 2 -16.07 -7.86 -16.56
C TYR A 2 -16.02 -7.53 -15.07
N VAL A 3 -15.18 -6.57 -14.71
CA VAL A 3 -15.18 -6.02 -13.35
C VAL A 3 -16.53 -5.34 -13.13
N SER A 4 -17.28 -5.76 -12.09
CA SER A 4 -18.59 -5.19 -11.77
C SER A 4 -18.47 -3.67 -11.63
N PRO A 5 -19.34 -2.85 -12.25
CA PRO A 5 -19.30 -1.39 -12.09
C PRO A 5 -19.31 -0.92 -10.63
N ARG A 6 -19.78 -1.76 -9.69
CA ARG A 6 -19.70 -1.50 -8.24
C ARG A 6 -18.27 -1.37 -7.72
N CYS A 7 -17.28 -2.03 -8.34
CA CYS A 7 -15.86 -1.89 -7.95
C CYS A 7 -15.35 -0.45 -8.16
N LEU A 8 -15.97 0.31 -9.07
CA LEU A 8 -15.60 1.71 -9.30
C LEU A 8 -15.97 2.58 -8.10
N LEU A 9 -16.97 2.17 -7.31
CA LEU A 9 -17.33 2.80 -6.05
C LEU A 9 -16.36 2.44 -4.92
N GLU A 10 -15.52 1.44 -5.10
CA GLU A 10 -14.45 1.10 -4.16
C GLU A 10 -13.11 1.69 -4.60
N SER A 11 -13.08 2.37 -5.74
CA SER A 11 -11.85 2.88 -6.34
C SER A 11 -11.23 4.04 -5.55
N PRO A 12 -9.89 4.12 -5.50
CA PRO A 12 -9.17 5.25 -4.91
C PRO A 12 -9.50 6.64 -5.49
N PHE A 13 -10.14 6.70 -6.67
CA PHE A 13 -10.58 7.96 -7.28
C PHE A 13 -11.54 8.75 -6.40
N ILE A 14 -12.41 8.07 -5.64
CA ILE A 14 -13.41 8.73 -4.78
C ILE A 14 -12.99 8.80 -3.31
N TRP A 15 -11.86 8.20 -2.95
CA TRP A 15 -11.40 8.15 -1.58
C TRP A 15 -10.96 9.52 -1.06
N GLY A 16 -11.38 9.83 0.17
CA GLY A 16 -10.82 10.94 0.92
C GLY A 16 -9.40 10.63 1.39
N ASP A 17 -8.70 11.66 1.89
CA ASP A 17 -7.32 11.50 2.38
C ASP A 17 -7.25 10.53 3.56
N ALA A 18 -8.26 10.51 4.42
CA ALA A 18 -8.33 9.57 5.54
C ALA A 18 -8.42 8.11 5.08
N ASP A 19 -9.16 7.83 4.01
CA ASP A 19 -9.32 6.48 3.45
C ASP A 19 -8.01 6.01 2.79
N LYS A 20 -7.36 6.90 2.03
CA LYS A 20 -6.04 6.68 1.44
C LYS A 20 -4.98 6.37 2.49
N TYR A 21 -4.97 7.14 3.58
CA TYR A 21 -4.10 6.88 4.73
C TYR A 21 -4.37 5.49 5.34
N ARG A 22 -5.63 5.18 5.66
CA ARG A 22 -6.03 3.89 6.25
C ARG A 22 -5.66 2.72 5.35
N PHE A 23 -5.89 2.84 4.04
CA PHE A 23 -5.54 1.85 3.05
C PHE A 23 -4.04 1.51 3.09
N LEU A 24 -3.15 2.52 3.08
CA LEU A 24 -1.70 2.29 3.13
C LEU A 24 -1.25 1.60 4.43
N ILE A 25 -1.81 2.00 5.58
CA ILE A 25 -1.50 1.35 6.87
C ILE A 25 -1.94 -0.11 6.86
N ASN A 26 -3.15 -0.39 6.38
CA ASN A 26 -3.68 -1.74 6.31
C ASN A 26 -2.89 -2.61 5.34
N LEU A 27 -2.55 -2.10 4.15
CA LEU A 27 -1.74 -2.84 3.18
C LEU A 27 -0.35 -3.16 3.74
N ALA A 28 0.30 -2.19 4.41
CA ALA A 28 1.57 -2.42 5.07
C ALA A 28 1.47 -3.48 6.17
N TYR A 29 0.36 -3.51 6.91
CA TYR A 29 0.10 -4.54 7.92
C TYR A 29 -0.06 -5.92 7.28
N LEU A 30 -0.82 -6.05 6.19
CA LEU A 30 -1.02 -7.32 5.47
C LEU A 30 0.30 -7.87 4.92
N LEU A 31 1.15 -7.02 4.37
CA LEU A 31 2.49 -7.40 3.91
C LEU A 31 3.39 -7.81 5.07
N LYS A 32 3.35 -7.09 6.20
CA LYS A 32 4.15 -7.39 7.40
C LYS A 32 3.74 -8.72 8.04
N ARG A 33 2.46 -9.08 7.99
CA ARG A 33 1.91 -10.35 8.50
C ARG A 33 2.00 -11.49 7.49
N GLU A 34 2.60 -11.25 6.32
CA GLU A 34 2.68 -12.21 5.21
C GLU A 34 1.32 -12.76 4.74
N VAL A 35 0.23 -12.03 5.03
CA VAL A 35 -1.09 -12.32 4.46
C VAL A 35 -1.02 -12.14 2.94
N PHE A 36 -0.33 -11.08 2.51
CA PHE A 36 0.18 -10.96 1.15
C PHE A 36 1.66 -11.32 1.18
N LYS A 37 2.05 -12.38 0.45
CA LYS A 37 3.46 -12.73 0.31
C LYS A 37 4.16 -11.60 -0.44
N LEU A 38 5.18 -11.01 0.20
CA LEU A 38 5.85 -9.82 -0.30
C LEU A 38 6.38 -10.00 -1.73
N GLU A 39 6.98 -11.15 -2.04
CA GLU A 39 7.53 -11.43 -3.37
C GLU A 39 6.44 -11.48 -4.44
N SER A 40 5.38 -12.27 -4.21
CA SER A 40 4.26 -12.36 -5.14
C SER A 40 3.49 -11.05 -5.30
N PHE A 41 3.33 -10.27 -4.23
CA PHE A 41 2.74 -8.92 -4.32
C PHE A 41 3.65 -7.96 -5.08
N ASN A 42 4.97 -8.05 -4.89
CA ASN A 42 5.93 -7.27 -5.64
C ASN A 42 5.91 -7.61 -7.14
N ASP A 43 5.79 -8.88 -7.51
CA ASP A 43 5.66 -9.32 -8.90
C ASP A 43 4.36 -8.80 -9.53
N THR A 44 3.28 -8.81 -8.75
CA THR A 44 1.99 -8.23 -9.15
C THR A 44 2.14 -6.74 -9.41
N LEU A 45 2.76 -5.99 -8.49
CA LEU A 45 3.05 -4.57 -8.69
C LEU A 45 3.93 -4.33 -9.92
N THR A 46 4.97 -5.15 -10.11
CA THR A 46 5.88 -4.98 -11.25
C THR A 46 5.18 -5.23 -12.59
N THR A 47 4.19 -6.12 -12.60
CA THR A 47 3.43 -6.49 -13.80
C THR A 47 2.32 -5.48 -14.12
N PHE A 48 1.62 -4.96 -13.11
CA PHE A 48 0.38 -4.21 -13.30
C PHE A 48 0.45 -2.74 -12.91
N ALA A 49 1.41 -2.32 -12.07
CA ALA A 49 1.52 -0.91 -11.70
C ALA A 49 2.07 -0.07 -12.85
N SER A 50 1.73 1.21 -12.84
CA SER A 50 2.36 2.18 -13.73
C SER A 50 3.89 2.18 -13.57
N THR A 51 4.61 2.48 -14.66
CA THR A 51 6.09 2.51 -14.72
C THR A 51 6.74 3.38 -13.63
N ASN A 52 5.99 4.35 -13.11
CA ASN A 52 6.47 5.28 -12.08
C ASN A 52 6.64 4.62 -10.71
N LEU A 53 5.93 3.53 -10.40
CA LEU A 53 6.05 2.87 -9.10
C LEU A 53 7.38 2.13 -8.95
N GLY A 54 7.93 1.58 -10.04
CA GLY A 54 9.27 0.99 -10.05
C GLY A 54 10.38 2.04 -9.85
N GLY A 55 10.13 3.28 -10.26
CA GLY A 55 11.02 4.44 -10.08
C GLY A 55 10.69 5.31 -8.86
N TRP A 56 9.97 4.79 -7.86
CA TRP A 56 9.38 5.63 -6.81
C TRP A 56 10.38 6.52 -6.07
N VAL A 57 11.61 6.04 -5.85
CA VAL A 57 12.69 6.84 -5.24
C VAL A 57 13.03 8.06 -6.08
N HIS A 58 13.09 7.90 -7.41
CA HIS A 58 13.37 9.01 -8.32
C HIS A 58 12.26 10.06 -8.28
N ALA A 59 11.01 9.60 -8.18
CA ALA A 59 9.85 10.48 -8.04
C ALA A 59 9.88 11.32 -6.75
N LEU A 60 10.59 10.85 -5.70
CA LEU A 60 10.78 11.62 -4.47
C LEU A 60 11.79 12.76 -4.60
N TYR A 61 12.72 12.76 -5.56
CA TYR A 61 13.79 13.78 -5.65
C TYR A 61 13.24 15.21 -5.66
N ASN A 62 12.12 15.44 -6.33
CA ASN A 62 11.46 16.75 -6.41
C ASN A 62 10.66 17.10 -5.15
N LYS A 63 10.60 16.22 -4.15
CA LYS A 63 9.88 16.38 -2.88
C LYS A 63 10.86 16.30 -1.72
N GLN A 64 11.61 17.40 -1.51
CA GLN A 64 12.73 17.48 -0.56
C GLN A 64 12.47 16.86 0.82
N VAL A 65 11.29 17.06 1.41
CA VAL A 65 10.96 16.48 2.73
C VAL A 65 10.89 14.95 2.67
N LEU A 66 10.15 14.39 1.71
CA LEU A 66 10.04 12.94 1.55
C LEU A 66 11.38 12.32 1.17
N TYR A 67 12.13 12.99 0.29
CA TYR A 67 13.46 12.53 -0.11
C TYR A 67 14.45 12.52 1.05
N LYS A 68 14.48 13.57 1.89
CA LYS A 68 15.34 13.59 3.09
C LYS A 68 15.04 12.42 4.02
N VAL A 69 13.75 12.15 4.29
CA VAL A 69 13.38 11.02 5.15
C VAL A 69 13.81 9.69 4.54
N TYR A 70 13.59 9.52 3.22
CA TYR A 70 14.10 8.35 2.50
C TYR A 70 15.63 8.24 2.65
N TYR A 71 16.38 9.30 2.37
CA TYR A 71 17.84 9.31 2.43
C TYR A 71 18.38 8.89 3.80
N HIS A 72 17.77 9.39 4.88
CA HIS A 72 18.15 9.01 6.25
C HIS A 72 17.83 7.55 6.59
N SER A 73 16.86 6.93 5.92
CA SER A 73 16.41 5.57 6.19
C SER A 73 16.61 4.60 5.02
N GLN A 74 17.43 4.97 4.03
CA GLN A 74 17.56 4.25 2.75
C GLN A 74 17.92 2.77 2.92
N LYS A 75 18.76 2.44 3.89
CA LYS A 75 19.18 1.06 4.21
C LYS A 75 18.02 0.17 4.71
N SER A 76 16.89 0.78 5.05
CA SER A 76 15.69 0.09 5.53
C SER A 76 14.75 -0.36 4.41
N TYR A 77 15.01 0.06 3.16
CA TYR A 77 14.17 -0.22 2.02
C TYR A 77 14.98 -0.91 0.91
N ASP A 78 14.46 -2.03 0.42
CA ASP A 78 14.97 -2.67 -0.79
C ASP A 78 14.39 -1.92 -2.00
N PHE A 79 15.15 -0.98 -2.56
CA PHE A 79 14.71 -0.15 -3.68
C PHE A 79 14.51 -0.94 -4.98
N SER A 80 15.00 -2.19 -5.06
CA SER A 80 14.73 -3.08 -6.19
C SER A 80 13.29 -3.61 -6.20
N ARG A 81 12.57 -3.45 -5.08
CA ARG A 81 11.18 -3.91 -4.91
C ARG A 81 10.22 -2.73 -4.92
N ALA A 82 9.29 -2.70 -5.87
CA ALA A 82 8.18 -1.75 -5.90
C ALA A 82 7.37 -1.76 -4.59
N ALA A 83 7.19 -2.94 -3.97
CA ALA A 83 6.49 -3.08 -2.70
C ALA A 83 7.14 -2.30 -1.54
N ALA A 84 8.42 -1.91 -1.64
CA ALA A 84 9.09 -1.09 -0.64
C ALA A 84 8.44 0.30 -0.48
N VAL A 85 7.75 0.80 -1.51
CA VAL A 85 7.01 2.07 -1.45
C VAL A 85 5.91 2.03 -0.39
N VAL A 86 5.24 0.88 -0.21
CA VAL A 86 4.18 0.71 0.80
C VAL A 86 4.76 0.85 2.20
N ARG A 87 5.91 0.21 2.44
CA ARG A 87 6.62 0.30 3.72
C ARG A 87 7.12 1.72 3.99
N PHE A 88 7.69 2.38 2.98
CA PHE A 88 8.12 3.77 3.09
C PHE A 88 6.94 4.69 3.46
N CYS A 89 5.85 4.65 2.69
CA CYS A 89 4.68 5.49 2.94
C CYS A 89 4.06 5.23 4.32
N SER A 90 3.95 3.96 4.74
CA SER A 90 3.45 3.60 6.07
C SER A 90 4.34 4.13 7.19
N ASN A 91 5.67 4.00 7.06
CA ASN A 91 6.62 4.53 8.05
C ASN A 91 6.53 6.04 8.20
N ILE A 92 6.36 6.78 7.09
CA ILE A 92 6.14 8.23 7.13
C ILE A 92 4.91 8.55 7.98
N PHE A 93 3.80 7.84 7.79
CA PHE A 93 2.60 8.08 8.59
C PHE A 93 2.74 7.70 10.07
N TRP A 94 3.49 6.66 10.39
CA TRP A 94 3.73 6.25 11.77
C TRP A 94 4.64 7.23 12.52
N HIS A 95 5.60 7.83 11.83
CA HIS A 95 6.66 8.61 12.44
C HIS A 95 6.69 10.07 11.97
N TYR A 96 5.59 10.59 11.41
CA TYR A 96 5.57 11.96 10.86
C TYR A 96 5.96 13.04 11.88
N ASN A 97 5.52 12.88 13.14
CA ASN A 97 5.93 13.75 14.25
C ASN A 97 7.44 13.71 14.50
N THR A 98 8.05 12.52 14.40
CA THR A 98 9.50 12.32 14.57
C THR A 98 10.30 12.92 13.41
N TYR A 99 9.75 12.89 12.20
CA TYR A 99 10.39 13.44 11.01
C TYR A 99 10.27 14.97 10.90
N ALA A 100 9.75 15.65 11.93
CA ALA A 100 9.44 17.09 11.91
C ALA A 100 8.63 17.49 10.67
N ILE A 101 7.79 16.58 10.19
CA ILE A 101 6.88 16.87 9.09
C ILE A 101 5.78 17.72 9.71
N GLU A 102 5.84 19.05 9.52
CA GLU A 102 4.88 20.06 10.02
C GLU A 102 3.46 19.92 9.41
N CYS A 103 3.12 18.73 8.92
CA CYS A 103 1.98 18.44 8.09
C CYS A 103 1.17 17.30 8.73
N GLY A 104 -0.14 17.50 8.90
CA GLY A 104 -1.06 16.42 9.24
C GLY A 104 -1.11 15.32 8.17
N LYS A 105 -1.74 14.19 8.49
CA LYS A 105 -1.82 13.00 7.62
C LYS A 105 -2.41 13.33 6.24
N GLU A 106 -3.37 14.23 6.17
CA GLU A 106 -4.01 14.68 4.94
C GLU A 106 -3.00 15.36 3.99
N LYS A 107 -2.18 16.26 4.54
CA LYS A 107 -1.11 16.92 3.78
C LYS A 107 -0.03 15.93 3.33
N ILE A 108 0.23 14.87 4.10
CA ILE A 108 1.15 13.79 3.71
C ILE A 108 0.58 13.00 2.53
N VAL A 109 -0.70 12.63 2.57
CA VAL A 109 -1.39 11.97 1.45
C VAL A 109 -1.27 12.82 0.19
N LYS A 110 -1.53 14.13 0.29
CA LYS A 110 -1.37 15.06 -0.83
C LYS A 110 0.07 15.05 -1.37
N LYS A 111 1.08 15.12 -0.50
CA LYS A 111 2.49 15.06 -0.91
C LYS A 111 2.83 13.74 -1.61
N PHE A 112 2.27 12.62 -1.17
CA PHE A 112 2.42 11.34 -1.87
C PHE A 112 1.74 11.35 -3.23
N SER A 113 0.49 11.82 -3.34
CA SER A 113 -0.20 11.93 -4.62
C SER A 113 0.52 12.89 -5.59
N GLU A 114 1.16 13.94 -5.10
CA GLU A 114 1.96 14.82 -5.96
C GLU A 114 3.30 14.18 -6.39
N ALA A 115 3.91 13.34 -5.56
CA ALA A 115 5.14 12.64 -5.89
C ALA A 115 4.88 11.45 -6.82
N LEU A 116 3.79 10.73 -6.55
CA LEU A 116 3.40 9.47 -7.16
C LEU A 116 1.90 9.54 -7.51
N PRO A 117 1.54 10.17 -8.65
CA PRO A 117 0.15 10.45 -9.01
C PRO A 117 -0.77 9.22 -9.02
N ASN A 118 -0.24 8.06 -9.40
CA ASN A 118 -1.00 6.82 -9.49
C ASN A 118 -0.84 5.91 -8.27
N LEU A 119 -0.15 6.34 -7.21
CA LEU A 119 0.21 5.49 -6.07
C LEU A 119 -0.98 4.65 -5.55
N PHE A 120 -2.10 5.30 -5.27
CA PHE A 120 -3.24 4.62 -4.66
C PHE A 120 -3.95 3.69 -5.65
N ILE A 121 -4.01 4.08 -6.93
CA ILE A 121 -4.62 3.27 -7.99
C ILE A 121 -3.76 2.03 -8.23
N ASP A 122 -2.46 2.22 -8.45
CA ASP A 122 -1.50 1.13 -8.68
C ASP A 122 -1.50 0.12 -7.53
N LEU A 123 -1.54 0.60 -6.29
CA LEU A 123 -1.60 -0.27 -5.12
C LEU A 123 -2.96 -0.98 -4.98
N PHE A 124 -4.06 -0.29 -5.27
CA PHE A 124 -5.40 -0.89 -5.23
C PHE A 124 -5.56 -1.98 -6.29
N ASP A 125 -5.18 -1.68 -7.54
CA ASP A 125 -5.25 -2.62 -8.65
C ASP A 125 -4.33 -3.83 -8.39
N ALA A 126 -3.14 -3.61 -7.82
CA ALA A 126 -2.28 -4.70 -7.39
C ALA A 126 -2.92 -5.54 -6.29
N CYS A 127 -3.67 -4.96 -5.34
CA CYS A 127 -4.40 -5.74 -4.34
C CYS A 127 -5.49 -6.60 -4.98
N ILE A 128 -6.27 -6.05 -5.92
CA ILE A 128 -7.31 -6.78 -6.64
C ILE A 128 -6.71 -7.92 -7.47
N ASN A 129 -5.65 -7.65 -8.23
CA ASN A 129 -4.99 -8.66 -9.05
C ASN A 129 -4.27 -9.71 -8.21
N HIS A 130 -3.66 -9.32 -7.09
CA HIS A 130 -3.05 -10.28 -6.16
C HIS A 130 -4.10 -11.18 -5.52
N ALA A 131 -5.25 -10.62 -5.10
CA ALA A 131 -6.36 -11.40 -4.56
C ALA A 131 -6.95 -12.39 -5.59
N ARG A 132 -7.12 -11.97 -6.85
CA ARG A 132 -7.54 -12.87 -7.94
C ARG A 132 -6.53 -13.99 -8.18
N ASN A 133 -5.24 -13.66 -8.27
CA ASN A 133 -4.19 -14.65 -8.43
C ASN A 133 -4.14 -15.64 -7.25
N LEU A 134 -4.45 -15.18 -6.03
CA LEU A 134 -4.59 -16.06 -4.86
C LEU A 134 -5.82 -16.98 -5.00
N GLU A 135 -6.97 -16.47 -5.44
CA GLU A 135 -8.16 -17.28 -5.72
C GLU A 135 -7.88 -18.35 -6.79
N ASP A 136 -7.10 -18.02 -7.82
CA ASP A 136 -6.69 -18.96 -8.86
C ASP A 136 -5.67 -20.01 -8.36
N LEU A 137 -4.91 -19.69 -7.30
CA LEU A 137 -3.87 -20.56 -6.73
C LEU A 137 -4.36 -21.46 -5.59
N TYR A 138 -5.50 -21.17 -4.96
CA TYR A 138 -5.96 -21.90 -3.77
C TYR A 138 -7.11 -22.87 -4.08
N GLN A 139 -6.88 -24.16 -3.78
CA GLN A 139 -7.96 -25.13 -3.68
C GLN A 139 -9.01 -24.70 -2.63
N PRO A 140 -10.29 -25.06 -2.82
CA PRO A 140 -11.45 -24.53 -2.07
C PRO A 140 -11.34 -24.54 -0.54
N GLU A 141 -10.51 -25.41 0.03
CA GLU A 141 -10.29 -25.56 1.47
C GLU A 141 -9.59 -24.34 2.11
N MET A 142 -8.67 -23.68 1.40
CA MET A 142 -7.95 -22.51 1.90
C MET A 142 -8.78 -21.22 1.79
N HIS A 143 -9.75 -21.18 0.89
CA HIS A 143 -10.70 -20.07 0.73
C HIS A 143 -11.58 -19.89 1.99
N GLU A 144 -12.00 -20.99 2.63
CA GLU A 144 -12.75 -20.92 3.89
C GLU A 144 -11.89 -20.49 5.09
N ALA A 145 -10.60 -20.86 5.11
CA ALA A 145 -9.67 -20.39 6.13
C ALA A 145 -9.42 -18.87 6.02
N MET A 146 -9.29 -18.31 4.81
CA MET A 146 -9.17 -16.87 4.60
C MET A 146 -10.46 -16.12 4.98
N LYS A 147 -11.64 -16.64 4.65
CA LYS A 147 -12.91 -16.06 5.14
C LYS A 147 -12.94 -16.00 6.66
N GLN A 148 -12.38 -16.98 7.37
CA GLN A 148 -12.28 -16.95 8.83
C GLN A 148 -11.29 -15.88 9.34
N VAL A 149 -10.16 -15.68 8.67
CA VAL A 149 -9.17 -14.64 9.01
C VAL A 149 -9.76 -13.23 8.82
N PHE A 150 -10.48 -12.99 7.72
CA PHE A 150 -11.13 -11.70 7.46
C PHE A 150 -12.47 -11.50 8.21
N ARG A 151 -13.13 -12.59 8.64
CA ARG A 151 -14.32 -12.53 9.53
C ARG A 151 -13.95 -12.34 10.99
N LYS A 152 -12.71 -12.62 11.41
CA LYS A 152 -12.26 -12.26 12.75
C LYS A 152 -12.32 -10.74 12.88
N PRO A 153 -13.12 -10.20 13.81
CA PRO A 153 -13.15 -8.77 14.05
C PRO A 153 -11.73 -8.29 14.37
N LEU A 154 -11.30 -7.20 13.71
CA LEU A 154 -10.09 -6.44 14.03
C LEU A 154 -10.02 -5.97 15.50
N THR A 155 -11.04 -6.26 16.32
CA THR A 155 -11.23 -5.74 17.67
C THR A 155 -10.73 -6.65 18.80
N SER A 156 -10.20 -7.86 18.54
CA SER A 156 -9.75 -8.71 19.66
C SER A 156 -8.30 -8.51 20.09
N GLU A 157 -7.45 -7.85 19.30
CA GLU A 157 -6.05 -7.56 19.67
C GLU A 157 -5.81 -6.09 20.06
N TYR A 158 -6.86 -5.27 20.11
CA TYR A 158 -6.81 -3.85 20.51
C TYR A 158 -7.60 -3.55 21.80
N ARG A 159 -7.82 -4.57 22.64
CA ARG A 159 -8.25 -4.40 24.04
C ARG A 159 -7.28 -5.17 24.93
N ASP A 160 -6.17 -4.53 25.26
CA ASP A 160 -5.78 -4.09 26.61
C ASP A 160 -4.32 -3.63 26.60
#